data_AF-A0A353DYD6-F1
#
_entry.id   AF-A0A353DYD6-F1
#
_cell.length_a   1.000
_cell.length_b   1.000
_cell.length_c   1.000
_cell.angle_alpha   90.00
_cell.angle_beta   90.00
_cell.angle_gamma   90.00
#
_symmetry.space_group_name_H-M   'P 1'
#
loop_
_entity.id
_entity.type
_entity.pdbx_description
1 polymer ?
#
loop_
_entity_poly.entity_id
_entity_poly.type
_entity_poly.pdbx_seq_one_letter_code
_entity_poly.pdbx_strand_id
1 'polypeptide(L)' 'GLVVSEICLGTMTFGDQADESMSFRIMDEAYERGVNFFDAAEMYPVPPRAETVGLT' A
#
# COMPACT_ATOMS: atom_id res chain seq x y z
N GLY A 1 0.02 21.97 9.24
CA GLY A 1 0.00 20.50 9.20
C GLY A 1 -0.06 20.04 7.76
N LEU A 2 0.14 18.75 7.49
CA LEU A 2 -0.08 18.15 6.18
C LEU A 2 -1.59 17.98 5.94
N VAL A 3 -2.06 18.19 4.71
CA VAL A 3 -3.47 17.96 4.33
C VAL A 3 -3.56 16.60 3.66
N VAL A 4 -4.35 15.69 4.23
CA VAL A 4 -4.55 14.33 3.74
C VAL A 4 -6.03 14.04 3.51
N SER A 5 -6.32 13.04 2.67
CA SER A 5 -7.67 12.52 2.46
C SER A 5 -8.22 11.90 3.75
N GLU A 6 -9.55 11.91 3.87
CA GLU A 6 -10.25 11.31 5.02
C GLU A 6 -10.03 9.78 5.09
N ILE A 7 -9.80 9.15 3.94
CA ILE A 7 -9.49 7.73 3.81
C ILE A 7 -7.99 7.56 3.55
N CYS A 8 -7.39 6.55 4.20
CA CYS A 8 -6.02 6.10 3.97
C CYS A 8 -6.01 4.72 3.31
N LEU A 9 -5.17 4.52 2.31
CA LEU A 9 -4.96 3.22 1.65
C LEU A 9 -3.84 2.45 2.35
N GLY A 10 -4.19 1.34 3.01
CA GLY A 10 -3.19 0.41 3.57
C GLY A 10 -2.64 -0.55 2.53
N THR A 11 -1.32 -0.75 2.55
CA THR A 11 -0.59 -1.57 1.56
C THR A 11 -0.16 -2.94 2.07
N MET A 12 -0.74 -3.43 3.18
CA MET A 12 -0.43 -4.71 3.84
C MET A 12 -0.43 -5.95 2.93
N THR A 13 -1.16 -5.92 1.81
CA THR A 13 -1.32 -7.04 0.88
C THR A 13 -0.40 -6.98 -0.33
N PHE A 14 0.30 -5.86 -0.54
CA PHE A 14 1.09 -5.61 -1.74
C PHE A 14 2.39 -6.44 -1.70
N GLY A 15 2.69 -7.14 -2.79
CA GLY A 15 3.85 -8.02 -2.90
C GLY A 15 3.64 -9.45 -2.39
N ASP A 16 2.45 -9.80 -1.89
CA ASP A 16 2.08 -11.20 -1.55
C ASP A 16 0.70 -11.56 -2.12
N GLN A 17 -0.37 -11.02 -1.53
CA GLN A 17 -1.74 -11.32 -1.95
C GLN A 17 -2.14 -10.53 -3.20
N ALA A 18 -1.62 -9.32 -3.34
CA ALA A 18 -1.68 -8.53 -4.56
C ALA A 18 -0.28 -8.50 -5.18
N ASP A 19 -0.14 -9.02 -6.40
CA ASP A 19 1.10 -8.87 -7.15
C ASP A 19 1.36 -7.38 -7.47
N GLU A 20 2.56 -7.08 -7.98
CA GLU A 20 2.98 -5.71 -8.29
C GLU A 20 1.99 -5.01 -9.23
N SER A 21 1.55 -5.69 -10.30
CA SER A 21 0.62 -5.11 -11.28
C SER A 21 -0.75 -4.80 -10.69
N MET A 22 -1.24 -5.65 -9.78
CA MET A 22 -2.49 -5.45 -9.06
C MET A 22 -2.36 -4.33 -8.04
N SER A 23 -1.23 -4.27 -7.33
CA SER A 23 -0.93 -3.22 -6.37
C SER A 23 -0.94 -1.84 -7.04
N PHE A 24 -0.32 -1.71 -8.22
CA PHE A 24 -0.39 -0.47 -9.01
C PHE A 24 -1.81 -0.11 -9.42
N ARG A 25 -2.60 -1.07 -9.93
CA ARG A 25 -4.01 -0.80 -10.27
C ARG A 25 -4.84 -0.33 -9.07
N ILE A 26 -4.58 -0.87 -7.87
CA ILE A 26 -5.25 -0.44 -6.64
C ILE A 26 -4.84 1.00 -6.29
N MET A 27 -3.55 1.32 -6.41
CA MET A 27 -3.04 2.68 -6.15
C MET A 27 -3.60 3.71 -7.14
N ASP A 28 -3.64 3.37 -8.43
CA ASP A 28 -4.18 4.25 -9.48
C ASP A 28 -5.66 4.56 -9.23
N GLU A 29 -6.48 3.54 -8.95
CA GLU A 29 -7.91 3.72 -8.65
C GLU A 29 -8.12 4.57 -7.37
N ALA A 30 -7.30 4.35 -6.34
CA ALA A 30 -7.37 5.14 -5.10
C ALA A 30 -7.03 6.62 -5.38
N TYR A 31 -5.99 6.88 -6.17
CA TYR A 31 -5.58 8.21 -6.55
C TYR A 31 -6.64 8.92 -7.41
N GLU A 32 -7.22 8.23 -8.40
CA GLU A 32 -8.31 8.76 -9.23
C GLU A 32 -9.55 9.13 -8.43
N ARG A 33 -9.78 8.44 -7.30
CA ARG A 33 -10.86 8.76 -6.34
C ARG A 33 -10.49 9.83 -5.31
N GLY A 34 -9.29 10.41 -5.39
CA GLY A 34 -8.84 11.51 -4.54
C GLY A 34 -8.17 11.08 -3.23
N VAL A 35 -7.77 9.81 -3.10
CA VAL A 35 -6.96 9.37 -1.96
C VAL A 35 -5.52 9.82 -2.16
N ASN A 36 -4.98 10.52 -1.17
CA ASN A 36 -3.58 10.98 -1.17
C ASN A 36 -2.79 10.48 0.05
N PHE A 37 -3.40 9.65 0.89
CA PHE A 37 -2.80 9.09 2.09
C PHE A 37 -2.63 7.59 1.94
N PHE A 38 -1.38 7.15 1.97
CA PHE A 38 -0.97 5.75 1.80
C PHE A 38 -0.20 5.31 3.05
N ASP A 39 -0.59 4.16 3.60
CA ASP A 39 0.06 3.53 4.74
C ASP A 39 0.94 2.36 4.28
N ALA A 40 2.19 2.38 4.70
CA ALA A 40 3.19 1.34 4.45
C ALA A 40 4.03 1.14 5.72
N ALA A 41 4.59 -0.06 5.88
CA ALA A 41 5.42 -0.42 7.01
C ALA A 41 6.51 -1.40 6.59
N GLU A 42 7.67 -1.34 7.24
CA GLU A 42 8.80 -2.24 6.99
C GLU A 42 8.43 -3.73 7.13
N MET A 43 7.42 -4.05 7.94
CA MET A 43 6.99 -5.43 8.19
C MET A 43 5.99 -5.94 7.15
N TYR A 44 5.47 -5.09 6.24
CA TYR A 44 4.57 -5.53 5.19
C TYR A 44 5.33 -6.27 4.08
N PRO A 45 4.65 -7.17 3.32
CA PRO A 45 3.26 -7.61 3.44
C PRO A 45 2.99 -8.56 4.62
N VAL A 46 1.71 -8.71 5.00
CA VAL A 46 1.27 -9.62 6.08
C VAL A 46 0.68 -10.92 5.47
N PRO A 47 1.14 -12.11 5.89
CA PRO A 47 2.14 -12.37 6.94
C PRO A 47 3.57 -12.01 6.52
N PRO A 48 4.39 -11.43 7.43
CA PRO A 48 5.75 -11.02 7.12
C PRO A 48 6.62 -12.21 6.75
N ARG A 49 7.41 -12.06 5.69
CA ARG A 49 8.43 -13.03 5.28
C ARG A 49 9.81 -12.38 5.31
N ALA A 50 10.84 -13.15 5.67
CA ALA A 50 12.21 -12.63 5.76
C ALA A 50 12.70 -12.03 4.44
N GLU A 51 12.17 -12.51 3.31
CA GLU A 51 12.49 -12.05 1.97
C GLU A 51 11.81 -10.73 1.60
N THR A 52 10.74 -10.33 2.29
CA THR A 52 9.90 -9.18 1.91
C THR A 52 9.95 -8.01 2.89
N VAL A 53 10.37 -8.26 4.13
CA VAL A 53 10.54 -7.21 5.16
C VAL A 53 11.58 -6.17 4.70
N GLY A 54 11.19 -4.90 4.73
CA GLY A 54 12.04 -3.75 4.40
C GLY A 54 12.23 -3.46 2.90
N LEU A 55 11.44 -4.11 2.03
CA LEU A 55 11.50 -3.87 0.58
C LEU A 55 10.54 -2.78 0.07
N THR A 56 9.60 -2.34 0.91
CA THR A 56 8.62 -1.27 0.62
C THR A 56 9.07 0.08 1.13
#